data_AF-A0A965H572-F1
#
_entry.id   AF-A0A965H572-F1
#
_cell.length_a   1.000
_cell.length_b   1.000
_cell.length_c   1.000
_cell.angle_alpha   90.00
_cell.angle_beta   90.00
_cell.angle_gamma   90.00
#
_symmetry.space_group_name_H-M   'P 1'
#
loop_
_entity.id
_entity.type
_entity.pdbx_description
1 polymer ?
#
loop_
_entity_poly.entity_id
_entity_poly.type
_entity_poly.pdbx_seq_one_letter_code
_entity_poly.pdbx_strand_id
1 'polypeptide(L)'
;MPVSSSPALSRAIPVLAFASCCSMSVQRMCDPMLPALAQEFHSNLAEVAWVISLFAIAYGLMQIVYGPLADRIGKFRVVAFTTLMCSVGCLACALAPDLTWLVASRVLVAAFAAAIIPVTMAWVGDNTPYEIRQETLARVGLGTMLGLVSGQI
;
A
#
# COMPACT_ATOMS: atom_id res chain seq x y z
N MET A 1 0.25 -7.89 34.49
CA MET A 1 -1.06 -8.48 34.12
C MET A 1 -1.18 -8.37 32.60
N PRO A 2 -1.47 -9.44 31.84
CA PRO A 2 -1.61 -9.31 30.40
C PRO A 2 -2.80 -8.39 30.15
N VAL A 3 -2.54 -7.21 29.59
CA VAL A 3 -3.56 -6.25 29.18
C VAL A 3 -4.37 -6.97 28.10
N SER A 4 -5.54 -7.50 28.46
CA SER A 4 -6.40 -8.20 27.51
C SER A 4 -6.82 -7.20 26.45
N SER A 5 -6.28 -7.34 25.24
CA SER A 5 -6.69 -6.54 24.09
C SER A 5 -8.19 -6.76 23.88
N SER A 6 -8.94 -5.66 23.74
CA SER A 6 -10.36 -5.75 23.38
C SER A 6 -10.53 -6.64 22.13
N PRO A 7 -11.53 -7.52 22.07
CA PRO A 7 -11.71 -8.45 20.96
C PRO A 7 -11.84 -7.74 19.59
N ALA A 8 -12.27 -6.49 19.57
CA ALA A 8 -12.29 -5.66 18.37
C ALA A 8 -10.86 -5.28 17.88
N LEU A 9 -9.94 -4.98 18.80
CA LEU A 9 -8.55 -4.64 18.48
C LEU A 9 -7.81 -5.84 17.88
N SER A 10 -8.02 -7.01 18.49
CA SER A 10 -7.43 -8.28 18.04
C SER A 10 -7.85 -8.66 16.61
N ARG A 11 -9.07 -8.31 16.19
CA ARG A 11 -9.57 -8.55 14.83
C ARG A 11 -9.09 -7.52 13.81
N ALA A 12 -8.89 -6.26 14.20
CA ALA A 12 -8.47 -5.20 13.29
C ALA A 12 -6.99 -5.32 12.87
N ILE A 13 -6.11 -5.76 13.79
CA ILE A 13 -4.67 -5.92 13.54
C ILE A 13 -4.36 -6.82 12.32
N PRO A 14 -4.89 -8.05 12.20
CA PRO A 14 -4.60 -8.89 11.04
C PRO A 14 -5.15 -8.31 9.73
N VAL A 15 -6.28 -7.61 9.77
CA VAL A 15 -6.86 -6.94 8.58
C VAL A 15 -5.96 -5.81 8.09
N LEU A 16 -5.45 -4.98 9.00
CA LEU A 16 -4.55 -3.89 8.67
C LEU A 16 -3.15 -4.39 8.22
N ALA A 17 -2.67 -5.48 8.84
CA ALA A 17 -1.45 -6.15 8.43
C ALA A 17 -1.57 -6.74 7.01
N PHE A 18 -2.73 -7.34 6.69
CA PHE A 18 -3.01 -7.85 5.36
C PHE A 18 -3.09 -6.74 4.31
N ALA A 19 -3.79 -5.63 4.62
CA ALA A 19 -3.84 -4.47 3.73
C ALA A 19 -2.44 -3.88 3.45
N SER A 20 -1.61 -3.77 4.49
CA SER A 20 -0.22 -3.29 4.37
C SER A 20 0.65 -4.25 3.55
N CYS A 21 0.46 -5.56 3.73
CA CYS A 21 1.11 -6.59 2.93
C CYS A 21 0.78 -6.44 1.43
N CYS A 22 -0.52 -6.43 1.09
CA CYS A 22 -0.96 -6.26 -0.29
C CYS A 22 -0.43 -4.97 -0.92
N SER A 23 -0.44 -3.85 -0.17
CA SER A 23 0.08 -2.57 -0.64
C SER A 23 1.57 -2.65 -1.00
N MET A 24 2.38 -3.32 -0.18
CA MET A 24 3.81 -3.47 -0.44
C MET A 24 4.11 -4.41 -1.59
N SER A 25 3.34 -5.50 -1.73
CA SER A 25 3.49 -6.39 -2.87
C SER A 25 3.22 -5.66 -4.18
N VAL A 26 2.10 -4.94 -4.27
CA VAL A 26 1.73 -4.15 -5.46
C VAL A 26 2.78 -3.08 -5.80
N GLN A 27 3.40 -2.48 -4.79
CA GLN A 27 4.46 -1.50 -5.01
C GLN A 27 5.69 -2.15 -5.67
N ARG A 28 6.11 -3.33 -5.20
CA ARG A 28 7.36 -3.98 -5.64
C ARG A 28 7.22 -4.89 -6.86
N MET A 29 6.02 -5.37 -7.16
CA MET A 29 5.77 -6.37 -8.21
C MET A 29 6.28 -5.96 -9.60
N CYS A 30 6.32 -4.68 -9.95
CA CYS A 30 6.82 -4.28 -11.27
C CYS A 30 8.34 -4.15 -11.37
N ASP A 31 9.06 -4.11 -10.25
CA ASP A 31 10.53 -4.00 -10.25
C ASP A 31 11.17 -5.14 -11.08
N PRO A 32 10.85 -6.43 -10.86
CA PRO A 32 11.38 -7.53 -11.67
C PRO A 32 10.74 -7.64 -13.06
N MET A 33 9.53 -7.09 -13.25
CA MET A 33 8.80 -7.19 -14.53
C MET A 33 9.21 -6.15 -15.57
N LEU A 34 10.04 -5.16 -15.22
CA LEU A 34 10.51 -4.12 -16.14
C LEU A 34 10.99 -4.65 -17.50
N PRO A 35 11.85 -5.70 -17.58
CA PRO A 35 12.33 -6.19 -18.86
C PRO A 35 11.22 -6.83 -19.70
N ALA A 36 10.29 -7.54 -19.04
CA ALA A 36 9.13 -8.14 -19.70
C ALA A 36 8.16 -7.08 -20.24
N LEU A 37 7.89 -6.04 -19.44
CA LEU A 37 7.07 -4.89 -19.86
C LEU A 37 7.70 -4.15 -21.05
N ALA A 38 9.03 -3.98 -21.07
CA ALA A 38 9.72 -3.36 -22.20
C ALA A 38 9.57 -4.17 -23.49
N GLN A 39 9.60 -5.50 -23.39
CA GLN A 39 9.37 -6.39 -24.53
C GLN A 39 7.90 -6.37 -25.00
N GLU A 40 6.95 -6.44 -24.07
CA GLU A 40 5.51 -6.47 -24.37
C GLU A 40 5.05 -5.17 -25.05
N PHE A 41 5.43 -4.02 -24.49
CA PHE A 41 5.05 -2.71 -25.03
C PHE A 41 5.98 -2.21 -26.14
N HIS A 42 6.99 -2.99 -26.54
CA HIS A 42 7.99 -2.62 -27.55
C HIS A 42 8.64 -1.24 -27.27
N SER A 43 8.84 -0.93 -25.99
CA SER A 43 9.34 0.37 -25.50
C SER A 43 10.76 0.26 -24.96
N ASN A 44 11.43 1.40 -24.81
CA ASN A 44 12.77 1.42 -24.20
C ASN A 44 12.69 1.19 -22.68
N LEU A 45 13.69 0.54 -22.10
CA LEU A 45 13.82 0.32 -20.65
C LEU A 45 13.74 1.64 -19.86
N ALA A 46 14.28 2.73 -20.41
CA ALA A 46 14.19 4.06 -19.81
C ALA A 46 12.74 4.59 -19.75
N GLU A 47 11.91 4.27 -20.74
CA GLU A 47 10.50 4.68 -20.78
C GLU A 47 9.68 3.88 -19.77
N VAL A 48 9.91 2.56 -19.70
CA VAL A 48 9.21 1.70 -18.73
C VAL A 48 9.66 1.98 -17.29
N ALA A 49 10.90 2.41 -17.07
CA ALA A 49 11.37 2.82 -15.74
C ALA A 49 10.56 3.99 -15.15
N TRP A 50 9.94 4.84 -15.98
CA TRP A 50 9.04 5.90 -15.52
C TRP A 50 7.83 5.36 -14.75
N VAL A 51 7.40 4.12 -15.01
CA VAL A 51 6.31 3.47 -14.25
C VAL A 51 6.65 3.45 -12.76
N ILE A 52 7.88 3.08 -12.41
CA ILE A 52 8.32 2.98 -11.01
C ILE A 52 8.61 4.37 -10.44
N SER A 53 9.28 5.23 -11.20
CA SER A 53 9.61 6.59 -10.75
C SER A 53 8.34 7.42 -10.46
N LEU A 54 7.37 7.43 -11.37
CA LEU A 54 6.11 8.15 -11.19
C LEU A 54 5.27 7.52 -10.07
N PHE A 55 5.28 6.19 -9.94
CA PHE A 55 4.65 5.53 -8.80
C PHE A 55 5.24 6.04 -7.48
N ALA A 56 6.56 6.03 -7.33
CA ALA A 56 7.23 6.47 -6.10
C ALA A 56 6.97 7.95 -5.78
N ILE A 57 7.00 8.82 -6.79
CA ILE A 57 6.71 10.25 -6.65
C ILE A 57 5.26 10.45 -6.20
N ALA A 58 4.30 9.86 -6.91
CA ALA A 58 2.88 9.97 -6.59
C ALA A 58 2.58 9.42 -5.18
N TYR A 59 3.19 8.27 -4.84
CA TYR A 59 3.06 7.65 -3.53
C TYR A 59 3.55 8.60 -2.42
N GLY A 60 4.76 9.15 -2.56
CA GLY A 60 5.34 10.06 -1.57
C GLY A 60 4.57 11.37 -1.42
N LEU A 61 4.13 11.98 -2.52
CA LEU A 61 3.33 13.22 -2.49
C LEU A 61 1.99 13.00 -1.78
N MET A 62 1.33 11.88 -2.06
CA MET A 62 0.02 11.58 -1.51
C MET A 62 0.09 11.23 -0.01
N GLN A 63 1.20 10.68 0.48
CA GLN A 63 1.37 10.42 1.93
C GLN A 63 1.16 11.67 2.79
N ILE A 64 1.57 12.85 2.31
CA ILE A 64 1.39 14.13 3.02
C ILE A 64 -0.10 14.48 3.15
N VAL A 65 -0.90 14.17 2.12
CA VAL A 65 -2.33 14.50 2.05
C VAL A 65 -3.16 13.60 2.96
N TYR A 66 -2.82 12.32 3.06
CA TYR A 66 -3.65 11.35 3.79
C TYR A 66 -3.59 11.45 5.30
N GLY A 67 -2.58 12.11 5.89
CA GLY A 67 -2.51 12.31 7.35
C GLY A 67 -3.75 13.04 7.88
N PRO A 68 -3.95 14.33 7.54
CA PRO A 68 -5.12 15.10 7.98
C PRO A 68 -6.45 14.52 7.49
N LEU A 69 -6.46 13.91 6.30
CA LEU A 69 -7.68 13.32 5.73
C LEU A 69 -8.17 12.13 6.56
N ALA A 70 -7.24 11.26 7.00
CA ALA A 70 -7.56 10.11 7.80
C ALA A 70 -8.02 10.47 9.22
N ASP A 71 -7.48 11.53 9.80
CA ASP A 71 -7.91 12.03 11.10
C ASP A 71 -9.35 12.57 11.06
N ARG A 72 -9.80 13.14 9.93
CA ARG A 72 -11.17 13.65 9.78
C ARG A 72 -12.20 12.57 9.43
N ILE A 73 -11.89 11.67 8.50
CA ILE A 73 -12.85 10.69 7.96
C ILE A 73 -12.90 9.42 8.82
N GLY A 74 -11.83 9.15 9.56
CA GLY A 74 -11.63 7.94 10.35
C GLY A 74 -10.65 6.99 9.66
N LYS A 75 -9.54 6.74 10.34
CA LYS A 75 -8.38 5.98 9.83
C LYS A 75 -8.74 4.61 9.26
N PHE A 76 -9.56 3.83 9.96
CA PHE A 76 -9.98 2.50 9.49
C PHE A 76 -10.80 2.55 8.19
N ARG A 77 -11.70 3.53 8.05
CA ARG A 77 -12.51 3.72 6.84
C ARG A 77 -11.64 4.15 5.66
N VAL A 78 -10.66 5.02 5.90
CA VAL A 78 -9.70 5.43 4.86
C VAL A 78 -8.89 4.24 4.37
N VAL A 79 -8.33 3.42 5.26
CA VAL A 79 -7.57 2.22 4.86
C VAL A 79 -8.43 1.25 4.05
N ALA A 80 -9.67 0.99 4.48
CA ALA A 80 -10.57 0.12 3.73
C ALA A 80 -10.90 0.67 2.33
N PHE A 81 -11.23 1.96 2.25
CA PHE A 81 -11.54 2.62 0.98
C PHE A 81 -10.35 2.62 0.01
N THR A 82 -9.17 3.01 0.49
CA THR A 82 -7.98 3.07 -0.36
C THR A 82 -7.52 1.68 -0.78
N THR A 83 -7.68 0.66 0.08
CA THR A 83 -7.42 -0.73 -0.30
C THR A 83 -8.33 -1.19 -1.43
N LEU A 84 -9.64 -0.89 -1.36
CA LEU A 84 -10.59 -1.21 -2.44
C LEU A 84 -10.23 -0.47 -3.74
N MET A 85 -9.89 0.82 -3.66
CA MET A 85 -9.49 1.60 -4.83
C MET A 85 -8.16 1.10 -5.42
N CYS A 86 -7.21 0.64 -4.60
CA CYS A 86 -6.02 -0.05 -5.08
C CYS A 86 -6.37 -1.31 -5.86
N SER A 87 -7.30 -2.13 -5.39
CA SER A 87 -7.74 -3.33 -6.11
C SER A 87 -8.34 -2.98 -7.47
N VAL A 88 -9.18 -1.94 -7.55
CA VAL A 88 -9.73 -1.45 -8.82
C VAL A 88 -8.63 -0.93 -9.75
N GLY A 89 -7.67 -0.17 -9.22
CA GLY A 89 -6.53 0.30 -9.99
C GLY A 89 -5.63 -0.84 -10.49
N CYS A 90 -5.46 -1.91 -9.72
CA CYS A 90 -4.74 -3.11 -10.15
C CYS A 90 -5.46 -3.81 -11.32
N LEU A 91 -6.80 -3.89 -11.29
CA LEU A 91 -7.58 -4.38 -12.43
C LEU A 91 -7.40 -3.48 -13.66
N ALA A 92 -7.36 -2.16 -13.48
CA ALA A 92 -7.09 -1.23 -14.57
C ALA A 92 -5.67 -1.39 -15.16
N CYS A 93 -4.66 -1.73 -14.34
CA CYS A 93 -3.33 -2.09 -14.80
C CYS A 93 -3.34 -3.40 -15.61
N ALA A 94 -4.11 -4.41 -15.19
CA ALA A 94 -4.20 -5.69 -15.88
C ALA A 94 -4.88 -5.59 -17.25
N LEU A 95 -5.72 -4.57 -17.46
CA LEU A 95 -6.41 -4.28 -18.71
C LEU A 95 -5.68 -3.23 -19.58
N ALA A 96 -4.41 -2.93 -19.28
CA ALA A 96 -3.68 -1.87 -19.95
C ALA A 96 -3.38 -2.21 -21.42
N PRO A 97 -3.85 -1.42 -22.40
CA PRO A 97 -3.52 -1.64 -23.81
C PRO A 97 -2.15 -1.07 -24.20
N ASP A 98 -1.68 -0.04 -23.50
CA ASP A 98 -0.46 0.70 -23.83
C ASP A 98 0.30 1.13 -22.57
N LEU A 99 1.59 1.45 -22.72
CA LEU A 99 2.47 1.85 -21.62
C LEU A 99 1.94 3.09 -20.87
N THR A 100 1.42 4.10 -21.58
CA THR A 100 0.87 5.31 -20.96
C THR A 100 -0.34 5.01 -20.08
N TRP A 101 -1.20 4.08 -20.50
CA TRP A 101 -2.31 3.63 -19.68
C TRP A 101 -1.83 2.93 -18.42
N LEU A 102 -0.84 2.03 -18.55
CA LEU A 102 -0.22 1.36 -17.42
C LEU A 102 0.41 2.35 -16.43
N VAL A 103 1.11 3.38 -16.92
CA VAL A 103 1.68 4.43 -16.08
C VAL A 103 0.56 5.18 -15.34
N ALA A 104 -0.50 5.61 -16.04
CA ALA A 104 -1.59 6.36 -15.44
C ALA A 104 -2.34 5.53 -14.38
N SER A 105 -2.64 4.26 -14.66
CA SER A 105 -3.27 3.36 -13.70
C SER A 105 -2.35 3.08 -12.50
N ARG A 106 -1.04 2.95 -12.71
CA ARG A 106 -0.06 2.79 -11.62
C ARG A 106 0.05 4.02 -10.75
N VAL A 107 0.02 5.22 -11.33
CA VAL A 107 -0.03 6.49 -10.57
C VAL A 107 -1.31 6.57 -9.73
N LEU A 108 -2.45 6.14 -10.28
CA LEU A 108 -3.70 6.07 -9.53
C LEU A 108 -3.60 5.09 -8.36
N VAL A 109 -3.05 3.88 -8.59
CA VAL A 109 -2.80 2.90 -7.52
C VAL A 109 -1.85 3.48 -6.47
N ALA A 110 -0.77 4.15 -6.88
CA ALA A 110 0.18 4.79 -5.97
C ALA A 110 -0.51 5.80 -5.06
N ALA A 111 -1.40 6.61 -5.65
CA ALA A 111 -2.14 7.63 -4.93
C ALA A 111 -3.08 7.03 -3.88
N PHE A 112 -3.63 5.83 -4.06
CA PHE A 112 -4.43 5.18 -3.01
C PHE A 112 -3.58 4.39 -2.02
N ALA A 113 -2.55 3.68 -2.52
CA ALA A 113 -1.67 2.85 -1.70
C ALA A 113 -0.91 3.68 -0.66
N ALA A 114 -0.58 4.93 -0.98
CA ALA A 114 0.12 5.89 -0.11
C ALA A 114 -0.51 6.02 1.28
N ALA A 115 -1.84 5.91 1.39
CA ALA A 115 -2.54 6.05 2.65
C ALA A 115 -2.37 4.85 3.59
N ILE A 116 -2.19 3.64 3.04
CA ILE A 116 -2.43 2.39 3.78
C ILE A 116 -1.48 2.27 4.98
N ILE A 117 -0.18 2.40 4.75
CA ILE A 117 0.84 2.23 5.79
C ILE A 117 0.78 3.35 6.86
N PRO A 118 0.88 4.65 6.53
CA PRO A 118 0.92 5.69 7.55
C PRO A 118 -0.38 5.76 8.35
N VAL A 119 -1.54 5.57 7.71
CA VAL A 119 -2.83 5.59 8.40
C VAL A 119 -2.99 4.36 9.29
N THR A 120 -2.52 3.19 8.86
CA THR A 120 -2.47 1.99 9.70
C THR A 120 -1.61 2.21 10.94
N MET A 121 -0.41 2.76 10.78
CA MET A 121 0.48 3.07 11.92
C MET A 121 -0.15 4.08 12.87
N ALA A 122 -0.78 5.13 12.33
CA ALA A 122 -1.50 6.12 13.10
C ALA A 122 -2.73 5.52 13.84
N TRP A 123 -3.41 4.54 13.24
CA TRP A 123 -4.54 3.86 13.89
C TRP A 123 -4.09 2.97 15.05
N VAL A 124 -3.01 2.22 14.85
CA VAL A 124 -2.38 1.40 15.90
C VAL A 124 -1.88 2.30 17.03
N GLY A 125 -1.30 3.45 16.70
CA GLY A 125 -1.01 4.52 17.65
C GLY A 125 -2.24 4.83 18.50
N ASP A 126 -3.31 5.35 17.92
CA ASP A 126 -4.45 5.84 18.70
C ASP A 126 -5.21 4.78 19.50
N ASN A 127 -5.29 3.54 19.00
CA ASN A 127 -6.19 2.51 19.55
C ASN A 127 -5.47 1.48 20.43
N THR A 128 -4.14 1.55 20.54
CA THR A 128 -3.36 0.55 21.29
C THR A 128 -2.73 1.19 22.55
N PRO A 129 -2.91 0.58 23.74
CA PRO A 129 -2.24 0.98 24.98
C PRO A 129 -0.72 1.01 24.81
N TYR A 130 -0.06 1.94 25.51
CA TYR A 130 1.37 2.22 25.34
C TYR A 130 2.23 0.97 25.58
N GLU A 131 1.84 0.12 26.52
CA GLU A 131 2.56 -1.08 26.96
C GLU A 131 2.65 -2.16 25.87
N ILE A 132 1.62 -2.27 25.01
CA ILE A 132 1.53 -3.27 23.93
C ILE A 132 1.62 -2.64 22.53
N ARG A 133 1.81 -1.32 22.44
CA ARG A 133 1.85 -0.58 21.16
C ARG A 133 3.03 -1.00 20.31
N GLN A 134 4.23 -1.09 20.89
CA GLN A 134 5.44 -1.51 20.15
C GLN A 134 5.30 -2.93 19.59
N GLU A 135 4.78 -3.85 20.38
CA GLU A 135 4.51 -5.22 19.94
C GLU A 135 3.48 -5.24 18.79
N THR A 136 2.41 -4.44 18.90
CA THR A 136 1.37 -4.37 17.87
C THR A 136 1.88 -3.74 16.57
N LEU A 137 2.65 -2.67 16.67
CA LEU A 137 3.34 -2.06 15.53
C LEU A 137 4.29 -3.07 14.87
N ALA A 138 5.02 -3.85 15.65
CA ALA A 138 5.88 -4.91 15.13
C ALA A 138 5.07 -5.99 14.39
N ARG A 139 3.94 -6.45 14.94
CA ARG A 139 3.06 -7.43 14.27
C ARG A 139 2.52 -6.91 12.92
N VAL A 140 2.10 -5.65 12.86
CA VAL A 140 1.67 -5.03 11.59
C VAL A 140 2.86 -4.82 10.64
N GLY A 141 4.03 -4.47 11.19
CA GLY A 141 5.28 -4.34 10.45
C GLY A 141 5.69 -5.65 9.79
N LEU A 142 5.50 -6.81 10.44
CA LEU A 142 5.74 -8.12 9.84
C LEU A 142 4.91 -8.33 8.56
N GLY A 143 3.64 -7.92 8.57
CA GLY A 143 2.79 -7.98 7.37
C GLY A 143 3.34 -7.11 6.23
N THR A 144 3.84 -5.92 6.56
CA THR A 144 4.46 -5.01 5.59
C THR A 144 5.73 -5.62 4.97
N MET A 145 6.57 -6.25 5.79
CA MET A 145 7.79 -6.91 5.35
C MET A 145 7.51 -8.14 4.47
N LEU A 146 6.53 -8.96 4.85
CA LEU A 146 6.09 -10.08 4.02
C LEU A 146 5.65 -9.61 2.64
N GLY A 147 4.85 -8.54 2.58
CA GLY A 147 4.40 -7.98 1.32
C GLY A 147 5.55 -7.49 0.43
N LEU A 148 6.58 -6.87 1.04
CA LEU A 148 7.76 -6.39 0.34
C LEU A 148 8.56 -7.54 -0.30
N VAL A 149 8.74 -8.64 0.43
CA VAL A 149 9.41 -9.85 -0.09
C VAL A 149 8.56 -10.51 -1.18
N SER A 150 7.26 -10.70 -0.93
CA SER A 150 6.35 -11.32 -1.89
C SER A 150 6.23 -10.54 -3.21
N GLY A 151 6.46 -9.23 -3.21
CA GLY A 151 6.46 -8.44 -4.44
C GLY A 151 7.76 -8.49 -5.23
N GLN A 152 8.85 -9.08 -4.70
CA GLN A 152 10.15 -9.15 -5.39
C GLN A 152 10.46 -10.53 -5.99
N ILE A 153 9.67 -11.54 -5.62
CA ILE A 153 9.77 -12.92 -6.11
C ILE A 153 8.80 -13.17 -7.26
#